data_AF-A0A2W0AXB3-F1
#
_entry.id   AF-A0A2W0AXB3-F1
#
_cell.length_a   1.000
_cell.length_b   1.000
_cell.length_c   1.000
_cell.angle_alpha   90.00
_cell.angle_beta   90.00
_cell.angle_gamma   90.00
#
_symmetry.space_group_name_H-M   'P 1'
#
loop_
_entity.id
_entity.type
_entity.pdbx_description
1 polymer ?
#
loop_
_entity_poly.entity_id
_entity_poly.type
_entity_poly.pdbx_seq_one_letter_code
_entity_poly.pdbx_strand_id
1 'polypeptide(L)'
;MGRAHGGPWTAGVAGRGGATATRAPSRGWAQSSRKKKPAVIKAIAHLLRHETGGDPMRDLKWSRRAIRKIARQLHRLKIRVSASTVRRLLKHMGFSLRVNHKRLESGNNNPPPRRVRHRQFTYIDRQRKRFTARANPIISVDAKKKEWIGKFKNPGTSWEQQPQLVNDHDFPSDAVGRAVPYGVYDARKNHGFVVVGTSRETPAFAVDAITLWWKSCGHKRYPKAKELLILADAGGGNSARARGWKYHLQHQLVNPYRLQVTVCHYPPGASKWNPIEHRLFSQISNNWAGRPLESYETALKYIRTTSTATGLAVCARMLPKKYEKGESFSAQQMQQLMLSKHTTLPAWNYTLTPATM
;
A
#
# COMPACT_ATOMS: atom_id res chain seq x y z
N MET A 1 52.96 -34.14 -26.33
CA MET A 1 53.63 -35.44 -26.16
C MET A 1 53.11 -36.01 -24.85
N GLY A 2 52.10 -36.90 -24.84
CA GLY A 2 52.23 -38.37 -24.84
C GLY A 2 52.73 -38.83 -23.45
N ARG A 3 52.18 -39.79 -22.68
CA ARG A 3 51.24 -40.92 -22.77
C ARG A 3 50.82 -41.19 -21.29
N ALA A 4 49.60 -41.57 -20.88
CA ALA A 4 48.88 -42.84 -21.02
C ALA A 4 49.61 -44.11 -20.53
N HIS A 5 49.15 -44.66 -19.39
CA HIS A 5 49.05 -46.08 -19.01
C HIS A 5 47.93 -46.12 -17.92
N GLY A 6 46.83 -46.90 -17.96
CA GLY A 6 46.53 -48.19 -18.57
C GLY A 6 46.25 -49.19 -17.43
N GLY A 7 45.00 -49.67 -17.28
CA GLY A 7 44.53 -50.66 -16.26
C GLY A 7 45.10 -52.08 -16.48
N PRO A 8 44.40 -53.23 -16.31
CA PRO A 8 42.94 -53.46 -16.09
C PRO A 8 42.55 -54.76 -15.27
N TRP A 9 41.24 -55.14 -15.30
CA TRP A 9 40.59 -56.46 -14.99
C TRP A 9 40.30 -56.83 -13.52
N THR A 10 39.17 -57.46 -13.11
CA THR A 10 38.23 -58.40 -13.75
C THR A 10 36.77 -58.27 -13.27
N ALA A 11 35.82 -58.63 -14.15
CA ALA A 11 34.41 -58.87 -13.87
C ALA A 11 34.12 -60.36 -13.50
N GLY A 12 32.98 -60.64 -12.87
CA GLY A 12 32.43 -61.99 -12.70
C GLY A 12 30.98 -61.98 -12.19
N VAL A 13 30.08 -62.61 -12.95
CA VAL A 13 28.61 -62.65 -12.81
C VAL A 13 28.14 -64.05 -12.36
N ALA A 14 26.91 -64.12 -11.82
CA ALA A 14 26.00 -65.27 -11.58
C ALA A 14 25.90 -65.72 -10.11
N GLY A 15 24.75 -66.02 -9.49
CA GLY A 15 23.34 -66.00 -9.87
C GLY A 15 22.50 -66.79 -8.84
N ARG A 16 21.21 -66.41 -8.71
CA ARG A 16 20.01 -67.14 -8.23
C ARG A 16 19.73 -67.40 -6.73
N GLY A 17 18.42 -67.26 -6.42
CA GLY A 17 17.68 -67.71 -5.22
C GLY A 17 17.31 -66.53 -4.31
N GLY A 18 16.06 -66.09 -4.09
CA GLY A 18 14.76 -66.74 -4.17
C GLY A 18 14.07 -66.59 -2.81
N ALA A 19 13.37 -65.48 -2.58
CA ALA A 19 12.39 -65.36 -1.48
C ALA A 19 11.36 -64.26 -1.80
N THR A 20 10.17 -64.73 -2.14
CA THR A 20 8.94 -64.00 -2.42
C THR A 20 8.38 -63.31 -1.17
N ALA A 21 8.29 -61.98 -1.17
CA ALA A 21 7.43 -61.22 -0.27
C ALA A 21 6.22 -60.70 -1.07
N THR A 22 5.12 -61.43 -0.97
CA THR A 22 3.85 -61.17 -1.64
C THR A 22 3.25 -59.85 -1.16
N ARG A 23 3.29 -58.85 -2.02
CA ARG A 23 2.68 -57.53 -1.80
C ARG A 23 1.16 -57.67 -1.98
N ALA A 24 0.41 -57.52 -0.90
CA ALA A 24 -1.05 -57.64 -0.90
C ALA A 24 -1.70 -56.68 -1.93
N PRO A 25 -2.75 -57.13 -2.66
CA PRO A 25 -3.36 -56.35 -3.71
C PRO A 25 -4.09 -55.12 -3.14
N SER A 26 -3.92 -54.00 -3.84
CA SER A 26 -4.63 -52.74 -3.66
C SER A 26 -6.14 -52.97 -3.58
N ARG A 27 -6.74 -52.78 -2.40
CA ARG A 27 -8.19 -52.78 -2.24
C ARG A 27 -8.79 -51.60 -3.01
N GLY A 28 -9.75 -51.96 -3.86
CA GLY A 28 -10.38 -51.12 -4.85
C GLY A 28 -11.01 -49.85 -4.30
N TRP A 29 -11.08 -48.87 -5.19
CA TRP A 29 -11.89 -47.67 -5.07
C TRP A 29 -13.32 -48.03 -4.65
N ALA A 30 -13.72 -47.62 -3.45
CA ALA A 30 -15.12 -47.64 -3.07
C ALA A 30 -15.93 -46.69 -3.97
N GLN A 31 -16.63 -47.26 -4.95
CA GLN A 31 -17.62 -46.63 -5.84
C GLN A 31 -18.88 -46.08 -5.11
N SER A 32 -18.83 -45.88 -3.79
CA SER A 32 -19.96 -45.40 -2.97
C SER A 32 -20.17 -43.87 -3.01
N SER A 33 -19.21 -43.09 -3.53
CA SER A 33 -19.25 -41.61 -3.38
C SER A 33 -20.08 -40.86 -4.43
N ARG A 34 -20.52 -41.47 -5.54
CA ARG A 34 -21.22 -40.75 -6.63
C ARG A 34 -22.63 -40.30 -6.24
N LYS A 35 -23.43 -41.13 -5.55
CA LYS A 35 -24.80 -40.78 -5.10
C LYS A 35 -24.83 -39.67 -4.04
N LYS A 36 -23.74 -39.48 -3.28
CA LYS A 36 -23.65 -38.43 -2.23
C LYS A 36 -23.30 -37.04 -2.79
N LYS A 37 -22.75 -36.93 -4.01
CA LYS A 37 -22.34 -35.64 -4.58
C LYS A 37 -23.51 -34.64 -4.75
N PRO A 38 -24.68 -35.02 -5.30
CA PRO A 38 -25.79 -34.07 -5.47
C PRO A 38 -26.39 -33.62 -4.13
N ALA A 39 -26.55 -34.54 -3.18
CA ALA A 39 -27.08 -34.23 -1.84
C ALA A 39 -26.15 -33.28 -1.06
N VAL A 40 -24.84 -33.48 -1.14
CA VAL A 40 -23.85 -32.58 -0.50
C VAL A 40 -23.84 -31.21 -1.17
N ILE A 41 -23.92 -31.13 -2.51
CA ILE A 41 -23.99 -29.87 -3.24
C ILE A 41 -25.27 -29.10 -2.86
N LYS A 42 -26.42 -29.77 -2.77
CA LYS A 42 -27.69 -29.18 -2.36
C LYS A 42 -27.65 -28.68 -0.91
N ALA A 43 -27.05 -29.43 0.01
CA ALA A 43 -26.86 -29.02 1.40
C ALA A 43 -25.91 -27.83 1.53
N ILE A 44 -24.81 -27.78 0.77
CA ILE A 44 -23.91 -26.62 0.70
C ILE A 44 -24.68 -25.41 0.13
N ALA A 45 -25.42 -25.58 -0.96
CA ALA A 45 -26.21 -24.48 -1.55
C ALA A 45 -27.27 -23.94 -0.58
N HIS A 46 -27.93 -24.81 0.20
CA HIS A 46 -28.90 -24.40 1.22
C HIS A 46 -28.25 -23.64 2.37
N LEU A 47 -27.11 -24.13 2.90
CA LEU A 47 -26.32 -23.41 3.91
C LEU A 47 -25.86 -22.03 3.41
N LEU A 48 -25.48 -21.93 2.12
CA LEU A 48 -25.06 -20.67 1.52
C LEU A 48 -26.22 -19.71 1.23
N ARG A 49 -27.41 -20.22 0.89
CA ARG A 49 -28.60 -19.42 0.54
C ARG A 49 -29.10 -18.57 1.72
N HIS A 50 -28.97 -19.06 2.95
CA HIS A 50 -29.39 -18.36 4.17
C HIS A 50 -28.30 -17.45 4.77
N GLU A 51 -27.06 -17.51 4.27
CA GLU A 51 -25.95 -16.62 4.69
C GLU A 51 -25.63 -15.53 3.64
N THR A 52 -26.31 -15.51 2.48
CA THR A 52 -26.14 -14.51 1.41
C THR A 52 -26.92 -13.20 1.61
N GLY A 53 -27.84 -13.14 2.57
CA GLY A 53 -28.39 -11.88 3.09
C GLY A 53 -27.77 -11.65 4.46
N GLY A 54 -27.08 -10.53 4.65
CA GLY A 54 -26.40 -10.22 5.91
C GLY A 54 -27.35 -10.37 7.11
N ASP A 55 -27.15 -11.42 7.89
CA ASP A 55 -27.77 -11.59 9.21
C ASP A 55 -26.98 -10.72 10.21
N PRO A 56 -27.61 -9.79 10.96
CA PRO A 56 -26.92 -8.83 11.81
C PRO A 56 -26.19 -9.43 13.01
N MET A 57 -26.29 -10.74 13.30
CA MET A 57 -25.81 -11.27 14.58
C MET A 57 -24.60 -12.20 14.57
N ARG A 58 -23.98 -12.57 13.44
CA ARG A 58 -22.73 -13.35 13.49
C ARG A 58 -21.73 -12.99 12.41
N ASP A 59 -20.64 -12.34 12.82
CA ASP A 59 -19.41 -12.02 12.07
C ASP A 59 -18.84 -13.22 11.25
N LEU A 60 -19.33 -13.39 10.01
CA LEU A 60 -18.81 -14.37 9.05
C LEU A 60 -17.90 -13.68 8.02
N LYS A 61 -16.68 -13.36 8.47
CA LYS A 61 -15.58 -12.99 7.57
C LYS A 61 -15.12 -14.24 6.80
N TRP A 62 -15.47 -14.30 5.51
CA TRP A 62 -15.12 -15.37 4.57
C TRP A 62 -13.59 -15.48 4.39
N SER A 63 -12.97 -16.32 5.21
CA SER A 63 -11.55 -16.69 5.16
C SER A 63 -11.39 -18.20 4.95
N ARG A 64 -10.16 -18.71 4.78
CA ARG A 64 -9.88 -20.17 4.76
C ARG A 64 -10.47 -20.93 5.96
N ARG A 65 -10.80 -20.23 7.06
CA ARG A 65 -11.50 -20.76 8.25
C ARG A 65 -12.98 -21.10 7.99
N ALA A 66 -13.64 -20.50 6.99
CA ALA A 66 -15.05 -20.75 6.64
C ALA A 66 -15.28 -22.17 6.09
N ILE A 67 -14.34 -22.73 5.31
CA ILE A 67 -14.44 -24.08 4.73
C ILE A 67 -14.51 -25.15 5.83
N ARG A 68 -13.76 -24.96 6.93
CA ARG A 68 -13.82 -25.85 8.11
C ARG A 68 -15.12 -25.67 8.91
N LYS A 69 -15.71 -24.48 8.92
CA LYS A 69 -17.02 -24.23 9.54
C LYS A 69 -18.14 -24.93 8.75
N ILE A 70 -18.15 -24.80 7.42
CA ILE A 70 -19.10 -25.47 6.53
C ILE A 70 -19.01 -27.01 6.69
N ALA A 71 -17.79 -27.56 6.73
CA ALA A 71 -17.60 -28.99 6.99
C ALA A 71 -18.19 -29.43 8.35
N ARG A 72 -18.05 -28.61 9.40
CA ARG A 72 -18.66 -28.88 10.72
C ARG A 72 -20.19 -28.76 10.71
N GLN A 73 -20.75 -27.78 10.01
CA GLN A 73 -22.20 -27.64 9.86
C GLN A 73 -22.80 -28.83 9.07
N LEU A 74 -22.14 -29.26 7.99
CA LEU A 74 -22.52 -30.47 7.26
C LEU A 74 -22.43 -31.72 8.15
N HIS A 75 -21.42 -31.80 9.03
CA HIS A 75 -21.32 -32.89 10.00
C HIS A 75 -22.52 -32.95 10.95
N ARG A 76 -23.02 -31.80 11.41
CA ARG A 76 -24.25 -31.70 12.23
C ARG A 76 -25.49 -32.16 11.48
N LEU A 77 -25.52 -31.97 10.15
CA LEU A 77 -26.55 -32.51 9.25
C LEU A 77 -26.32 -33.97 8.85
N LYS A 78 -25.49 -34.72 9.61
CA LYS A 78 -25.09 -36.11 9.35
C LYS A 78 -24.36 -36.34 8.01
N ILE A 79 -23.85 -35.28 7.39
CA ILE A 79 -23.06 -35.33 6.14
C ILE A 79 -21.56 -35.20 6.49
N ARG A 80 -20.85 -36.33 6.49
CA ARG A 80 -19.39 -36.36 6.76
C ARG A 80 -18.60 -35.95 5.52
N VAL A 81 -18.07 -34.73 5.50
CA VAL A 81 -17.16 -34.26 4.45
C VAL A 81 -15.97 -33.49 5.03
N SER A 82 -14.80 -33.67 4.43
CA SER A 82 -13.60 -32.94 4.81
C SER A 82 -13.63 -31.49 4.27
N ALA A 83 -12.87 -30.60 4.89
CA ALA A 83 -12.66 -29.25 4.39
C ALA A 83 -12.06 -29.23 2.96
N SER A 84 -11.22 -30.21 2.60
CA SER A 84 -10.71 -30.34 1.23
C SER A 84 -11.82 -30.68 0.22
N THR A 85 -12.80 -31.50 0.61
CA THR A 85 -13.96 -31.85 -0.21
C THR A 85 -14.88 -30.65 -0.40
N VAL A 86 -15.18 -29.91 0.68
CA VAL A 86 -15.96 -28.67 0.60
C VAL A 86 -15.29 -27.65 -0.32
N ARG A 87 -13.97 -27.46 -0.24
CA ARG A 87 -13.22 -26.58 -1.14
C ARG A 87 -13.40 -26.96 -2.61
N ARG A 88 -13.30 -28.26 -2.93
CA ARG A 88 -13.44 -28.76 -4.29
C ARG A 88 -14.87 -28.58 -4.82
N LEU A 89 -15.87 -28.80 -3.98
CA LEU A 89 -17.28 -28.60 -4.33
C LEU A 89 -17.61 -27.12 -4.54
N LEU A 90 -17.12 -26.21 -3.69
CA LEU A 90 -17.27 -24.77 -3.88
C LEU A 90 -16.68 -24.32 -5.22
N LYS A 91 -15.48 -24.81 -5.59
CA LYS A 91 -14.90 -24.55 -6.92
C LYS A 91 -15.77 -25.07 -8.06
N HIS A 92 -16.31 -26.28 -7.94
CA HIS A 92 -17.23 -26.86 -8.94
C HIS A 92 -18.55 -26.07 -9.04
N MET A 93 -18.99 -25.44 -7.96
CA MET A 93 -20.16 -24.56 -7.93
C MET A 93 -19.83 -23.12 -8.40
N GLY A 94 -18.64 -22.87 -8.95
CA GLY A 94 -18.23 -21.56 -9.44
C GLY A 94 -17.77 -20.56 -8.38
N PHE A 95 -17.68 -20.97 -7.11
CA PHE A 95 -17.16 -20.11 -6.04
C PHE A 95 -15.63 -20.09 -6.06
N SER A 96 -15.06 -18.88 -6.09
CA SER A 96 -13.63 -18.64 -5.98
C SER A 96 -13.33 -17.77 -4.77
N LEU A 97 -12.15 -17.91 -4.19
CA LEU A 97 -11.64 -16.92 -3.25
C LEU A 97 -11.47 -15.59 -3.99
N ARG A 98 -12.32 -14.62 -3.67
CA ARG A 98 -12.20 -13.26 -4.17
C ARG A 98 -11.46 -12.43 -3.13
N VAL A 99 -10.52 -11.60 -3.58
CA VAL A 99 -10.02 -10.50 -2.76
C VAL A 99 -10.99 -9.33 -2.91
N ASN A 100 -11.11 -8.52 -1.86
CA ASN A 100 -11.92 -7.32 -1.93
C ASN A 100 -11.28 -6.35 -2.94
N HIS A 101 -11.96 -6.12 -4.06
CA HIS A 101 -11.57 -5.09 -5.01
C HIS A 101 -12.20 -3.77 -4.61
N LYS A 102 -11.39 -2.78 -4.23
CA LYS A 102 -11.83 -1.41 -4.00
C LYS A 102 -12.19 -0.73 -5.34
N ARG A 103 -13.32 -1.11 -5.95
CA ARG A 103 -13.85 -0.53 -7.21
C ARG A 103 -14.96 0.48 -6.99
N LEU A 104 -15.57 0.47 -5.81
CA LEU A 104 -16.62 1.41 -5.43
C LEU A 104 -15.95 2.69 -4.91
N GLU A 105 -16.27 3.81 -5.54
CA GLU A 105 -15.85 5.15 -5.07
C GLU A 105 -16.63 5.43 -3.77
N SER A 106 -16.01 5.24 -2.61
CA SER A 106 -16.67 5.49 -1.32
C SER A 106 -16.60 6.98 -0.96
N GLY A 107 -17.75 7.61 -0.71
CA GLY A 107 -17.84 8.88 0.01
C GLY A 107 -17.72 10.16 -0.81
N ASN A 108 -17.73 10.09 -2.15
CA ASN A 108 -17.97 11.28 -2.95
C ASN A 108 -19.39 11.19 -3.53
N ASN A 109 -20.33 11.92 -2.94
CA ASN A 109 -21.72 11.94 -3.40
C ASN A 109 -21.84 12.48 -4.84
N ASN A 110 -20.80 13.16 -5.35
CA ASN A 110 -20.74 13.63 -6.73
C ASN A 110 -19.28 13.60 -7.26
N PRO A 111 -18.77 12.44 -7.71
CA PRO A 111 -17.44 12.36 -8.28
C PRO A 111 -17.34 13.18 -9.56
N PRO A 112 -16.19 13.83 -9.83
CA PRO A 112 -16.02 14.58 -11.05
C PRO A 112 -16.24 13.66 -12.26
N PRO A 113 -16.97 14.11 -13.30
CA PRO A 113 -17.23 13.32 -14.49
C PRO A 113 -15.94 12.77 -15.10
N ARG A 114 -16.00 11.60 -15.74
CA ARG A 114 -14.82 10.96 -16.35
C ARG A 114 -14.07 11.90 -17.31
N ARG A 115 -14.79 12.73 -18.06
CA ARG A 115 -14.22 13.76 -18.95
C ARG A 115 -13.37 14.78 -18.18
N VAL A 116 -13.84 15.23 -17.01
CA VAL A 116 -13.11 16.16 -16.14
C VAL A 116 -11.86 15.49 -15.55
N ARG A 117 -11.98 14.22 -15.11
CA ARG A 117 -10.83 13.44 -14.65
C ARG A 117 -9.77 13.28 -15.74
N HIS A 118 -10.18 12.87 -16.94
CA HIS A 118 -9.27 12.72 -18.07
C HIS A 118 -8.57 14.04 -18.42
N ARG A 119 -9.32 15.15 -18.48
CA ARG A 119 -8.75 16.49 -18.68
C ARG A 119 -7.67 16.82 -17.63
N GLN A 120 -7.89 16.46 -16.37
CA GLN A 120 -6.90 16.67 -15.32
C GLN A 120 -5.66 15.78 -15.50
N PHE A 121 -5.82 14.51 -15.86
CA PHE A 121 -4.68 13.63 -16.13
C PHE A 121 -3.84 14.12 -17.30
N THR A 122 -4.47 14.53 -18.40
CA THR A 122 -3.78 15.10 -19.56
C THR A 122 -3.05 16.39 -19.19
N TYR A 123 -3.64 17.22 -18.32
CA TYR A 123 -2.99 18.42 -17.82
C TYR A 123 -1.76 18.11 -16.96
N ILE A 124 -1.88 17.17 -16.03
CA ILE A 124 -0.76 16.71 -15.19
C ILE A 124 0.38 16.16 -16.06
N ASP A 125 0.07 15.34 -17.07
CA ASP A 125 1.07 14.80 -18.00
C ASP A 125 1.81 15.93 -18.75
N ARG A 126 1.07 16.94 -19.24
CA ARG A 126 1.67 18.13 -19.86
C ARG A 126 2.61 18.87 -18.90
N GLN A 127 2.20 19.08 -17.65
CA GLN A 127 3.06 19.74 -16.64
C GLN A 127 4.32 18.90 -16.38
N ARG A 128 4.17 17.58 -16.21
CA ARG A 128 5.32 16.68 -16.01
C ARG A 128 6.30 16.76 -17.17
N LYS A 129 5.83 16.73 -18.43
CA LYS A 129 6.67 16.88 -19.62
C LYS A 129 7.41 18.23 -19.63
N ARG A 130 6.72 19.33 -19.33
CA ARG A 130 7.30 20.68 -19.26
C ARG A 130 8.42 20.78 -18.23
N PHE A 131 8.18 20.32 -17.00
CA PHE A 131 9.19 20.34 -15.94
C PHE A 131 10.35 19.38 -16.23
N THR A 132 10.05 18.24 -16.87
CA THR A 132 11.07 17.27 -17.29
C THR A 132 12.05 17.90 -18.27
N ALA A 133 11.53 18.55 -19.33
CA ALA A 133 12.32 19.22 -20.36
C ALA A 133 13.22 20.33 -19.81
N ARG A 134 12.78 21.05 -18.76
CA ARG A 134 13.55 22.12 -18.10
C ARG A 134 14.50 21.64 -17.00
N ALA A 135 14.70 20.33 -16.84
CA ALA A 135 15.49 19.77 -15.74
C ALA A 135 14.99 20.13 -14.32
N ASN A 136 13.77 20.63 -14.17
CA ASN A 136 13.19 21.02 -12.89
C ASN A 136 12.64 19.82 -12.09
N PRO A 137 12.64 19.88 -10.75
CA PRO A 137 12.13 18.82 -9.88
C PRO A 137 10.62 18.59 -10.02
N ILE A 138 10.23 17.32 -9.94
CA ILE A 138 8.83 16.88 -9.90
C ILE A 138 8.68 15.94 -8.70
N ILE A 139 7.91 16.36 -7.71
CA ILE A 139 7.61 15.55 -6.54
C ILE A 139 6.15 15.13 -6.51
N SER A 140 5.92 13.92 -6.04
CA SER A 140 4.60 13.38 -5.71
C SER A 140 4.52 13.25 -4.20
N VAL A 141 3.49 13.83 -3.59
CA VAL A 141 3.37 13.97 -2.13
C VAL A 141 2.04 13.43 -1.65
N ASP A 142 2.07 12.75 -0.51
CA ASP A 142 0.88 12.24 0.15
C ASP A 142 1.19 11.80 1.59
N ALA A 143 0.15 11.65 2.41
CA ALA A 143 0.26 11.05 3.73
C ALA A 143 -0.01 9.54 3.63
N LYS A 144 0.94 8.72 4.09
CA LYS A 144 0.68 7.29 4.25
C LYS A 144 -0.33 7.10 5.37
N LYS A 145 -1.07 5.99 5.31
CA LYS A 145 -1.86 5.49 6.45
C LYS A 145 -1.03 5.60 7.75
N LYS A 146 -1.68 6.14 8.78
CA LYS A 146 -1.11 6.24 10.13
C LYS A 146 -0.91 4.84 10.70
N GLU A 147 0.24 4.63 11.31
CA GLU A 147 0.60 3.35 11.91
C GLU A 147 0.70 3.49 13.43
N TRP A 148 0.22 2.50 14.15
CA TRP A 148 0.42 2.41 15.59
C TRP A 148 1.83 1.88 15.86
N ILE A 149 2.53 2.53 16.79
CA ILE A 149 3.86 2.12 17.25
C ILE A 149 3.68 1.26 18.49
N GLY A 150 4.18 0.04 18.44
CA GLY A 150 4.02 -0.97 19.48
C GLY A 150 4.01 -2.38 18.89
N LYS A 151 3.77 -3.38 19.74
CA LYS A 151 3.71 -4.80 19.38
C LYS A 151 2.37 -5.18 18.71
N PHE A 152 1.97 -4.41 17.70
CA PHE A 152 0.73 -4.64 16.97
C PHE A 152 0.91 -5.62 15.82
N LYS A 153 -0.18 -6.30 15.47
CA LYS A 153 -0.16 -7.23 14.35
C LYS A 153 -0.14 -6.51 13.02
N ASN A 154 1.00 -6.57 12.33
CA ASN A 154 1.11 -6.09 10.96
C ASN A 154 0.82 -7.21 9.94
N PRO A 155 -0.05 -7.01 8.92
CA PRO A 155 -0.30 -8.02 7.91
C PRO A 155 0.96 -8.43 7.14
N GLY A 156 1.08 -9.71 6.81
CA GLY A 156 2.21 -10.27 6.07
C GLY A 156 2.83 -11.45 6.81
N THR A 157 3.94 -11.95 6.26
CA THR A 157 4.72 -13.05 6.81
C THR A 157 6.19 -12.78 6.56
N SER A 158 7.03 -13.09 7.53
CA SER A 158 8.49 -13.01 7.42
C SER A 158 9.12 -14.35 7.80
N TRP A 159 10.30 -14.63 7.23
CA TRP A 159 11.10 -15.80 7.59
C TRP A 159 11.90 -15.48 8.86
N GLU A 160 11.67 -16.25 9.91
CA GLU A 160 12.29 -16.06 11.23
C GLU A 160 12.45 -17.42 11.92
N GLN A 161 13.48 -17.54 12.77
CA GLN A 161 13.68 -18.76 13.58
C GLN A 161 12.63 -18.89 14.68
N GLN A 162 12.18 -17.77 15.24
CA GLN A 162 11.14 -17.71 16.26
C GLN A 162 10.06 -16.69 15.88
N PRO A 163 8.79 -16.95 16.22
CA PRO A 163 7.72 -16.00 15.93
C PRO A 163 7.89 -14.72 16.73
N GLN A 164 7.64 -13.58 16.08
CA GLN A 164 7.55 -12.29 16.75
C GLN A 164 6.24 -12.24 17.55
N LEU A 165 6.34 -12.04 18.86
CA LEU A 165 5.18 -11.95 19.74
C LEU A 165 4.53 -10.56 19.62
N VAL A 166 3.24 -10.55 19.31
CA VAL A 166 2.40 -9.36 19.21
C VAL A 166 1.23 -9.48 20.17
N ASN A 167 0.61 -8.34 20.49
CA ASN A 167 -0.59 -8.31 21.31
C ASN A 167 -1.69 -9.17 20.66
N ASP A 168 -2.50 -9.82 21.51
CA ASP A 168 -3.67 -10.58 21.08
C ASP A 168 -4.78 -9.67 20.53
N HIS A 169 -4.83 -8.44 21.04
CA HIS A 169 -5.72 -7.37 20.64
C HIS A 169 -4.94 -6.10 20.26
N ASP A 170 -5.36 -5.44 19.18
CA ASP A 170 -4.75 -4.19 18.72
C ASP A 170 -5.51 -2.97 19.29
N PHE A 171 -5.42 -2.72 20.61
CA PHE A 171 -6.02 -1.54 21.23
C PHE A 171 -5.13 -0.30 21.09
N PRO A 172 -5.67 0.88 20.75
CA PRO A 172 -4.91 2.12 20.69
C PRO A 172 -4.21 2.52 22.00
N SER A 173 -4.72 2.08 23.16
CA SER A 173 -4.14 2.33 24.49
C SER A 173 -2.77 1.68 24.68
N ASP A 174 -2.52 0.57 23.98
CA ASP A 174 -1.29 -0.21 24.12
C ASP A 174 -0.17 0.34 23.24
N ALA A 175 -0.46 1.40 22.48
CA ALA A 175 0.49 2.01 21.57
C ALA A 175 1.44 2.93 22.33
N VAL A 176 2.74 2.78 22.08
CA VAL A 176 3.77 3.75 22.44
C VAL A 176 3.48 5.11 21.80
N GLY A 177 2.84 5.08 20.63
CA GLY A 177 2.27 6.27 20.01
C GLY A 177 1.81 6.01 18.58
N ARG A 178 1.61 7.10 17.84
CA ARG A 178 1.13 7.03 16.46
C ARG A 178 2.12 7.68 15.52
N ALA A 179 2.61 6.90 14.56
CA ALA A 179 3.37 7.41 13.45
C ALA A 179 2.45 7.96 12.36
N VAL A 180 2.76 9.16 11.89
CA VAL A 180 2.11 9.82 10.76
C VAL A 180 3.18 10.01 9.68
N PRO A 181 3.37 9.04 8.76
CA PRO A 181 4.36 9.14 7.70
C PRO A 181 3.82 10.04 6.57
N TYR A 182 4.53 11.11 6.26
CA TYR A 182 4.29 11.95 5.09
C TYR A 182 5.42 11.75 4.09
N GLY A 183 5.09 11.36 2.87
CA GLY A 183 6.07 11.02 1.85
C GLY A 183 6.21 12.09 0.79
N VAL A 184 7.44 12.26 0.32
CA VAL A 184 7.83 13.07 -0.83
C VAL A 184 8.60 12.16 -1.77
N TYR A 185 7.99 11.80 -2.89
CA TYR A 185 8.60 10.95 -3.92
C TYR A 185 9.09 11.82 -5.08
N ASP A 186 10.40 11.90 -5.26
CA ASP A 186 11.02 12.53 -6.42
C ASP A 186 10.95 11.58 -7.63
N ALA A 187 10.05 11.93 -8.56
CA ALA A 187 9.76 11.09 -9.71
C ALA A 187 10.92 11.03 -10.73
N ARG A 188 11.85 11.99 -10.71
CA ARG A 188 12.97 12.05 -11.64
C ARG A 188 14.18 11.28 -11.14
N LYS A 189 14.41 11.28 -9.82
CA LYS A 189 15.54 10.58 -9.20
C LYS A 189 15.17 9.22 -8.65
N ASN A 190 13.90 8.82 -8.77
CA ASN A 190 13.36 7.59 -8.17
C ASN A 190 13.75 7.49 -6.68
N HIS A 191 13.50 8.57 -5.93
CA HIS A 191 13.93 8.67 -4.54
C HIS A 191 12.78 9.09 -3.63
N GLY A 192 12.60 8.35 -2.55
CA GLY A 192 11.63 8.67 -1.50
C GLY A 192 12.26 9.44 -0.35
N PHE A 193 11.53 10.40 0.20
CA PHE A 193 11.86 11.03 1.46
C PHE A 193 10.61 11.03 2.34
N VAL A 194 10.69 10.40 3.50
CA VAL A 194 9.56 10.25 4.40
C VAL A 194 9.83 10.98 5.70
N VAL A 195 8.88 11.82 6.09
CA VAL A 195 8.88 12.48 7.40
C VAL A 195 7.87 11.79 8.29
N VAL A 196 8.30 11.29 9.43
CA VAL A 196 7.45 10.62 10.41
C VAL A 196 7.12 11.61 11.52
N GLY A 197 5.87 12.08 11.52
CA GLY A 197 5.31 12.89 12.60
C GLY A 197 4.70 12.03 13.71
N THR A 198 4.53 12.63 14.89
CA THR A 198 3.97 11.96 16.09
C THR A 198 2.58 12.45 16.48
N SER A 199 2.05 13.48 15.79
CA SER A 199 0.84 14.18 16.21
C SER A 199 -0.28 14.09 15.16
N ARG A 200 -0.64 15.22 14.53
CA ARG A 200 -1.73 15.33 13.56
C ARG A 200 -1.17 15.65 12.18
N GLU A 201 -1.81 15.08 11.17
CA GLU A 201 -1.56 15.42 9.78
C GLU A 201 -2.31 16.71 9.45
N THR A 202 -1.60 17.82 9.40
CA THR A 202 -2.14 19.16 9.10
C THR A 202 -1.46 19.73 7.86
N PRO A 203 -2.00 20.81 7.25
CA PRO A 203 -1.30 21.49 6.18
C PRO A 203 0.09 21.97 6.55
N ALA A 204 0.27 22.49 7.78
CA ALA A 204 1.58 22.87 8.30
C ALA A 204 2.56 21.68 8.32
N PHE A 205 2.13 20.50 8.79
CA PHE A 205 2.96 19.30 8.81
C PHE A 205 3.36 18.84 7.40
N ALA A 206 2.40 18.83 6.47
CA ALA A 206 2.65 18.43 5.09
C ALA A 206 3.68 19.36 4.41
N VAL A 207 3.58 20.67 4.62
CA VAL A 207 4.54 21.63 4.08
C VAL A 207 5.89 21.55 4.78
N ASP A 208 5.92 21.42 6.12
CA ASP A 208 7.18 21.20 6.86
C ASP A 208 7.92 19.96 6.32
N ALA A 209 7.20 18.89 5.97
CA ALA A 209 7.81 17.69 5.39
C ALA A 209 8.45 17.95 4.01
N ILE A 210 7.78 18.72 3.14
CA ILE A 210 8.29 19.11 1.82
C ILE A 210 9.50 20.06 1.96
N THR A 211 9.40 21.03 2.87
CA THR A 211 10.49 21.95 3.19
C THR A 211 11.71 21.20 3.75
N LEU A 212 11.50 20.20 4.60
CA LEU A 212 12.57 19.36 5.12
C LEU A 212 13.24 18.52 4.01
N TRP A 213 12.46 17.99 3.06
CA TRP A 213 13.00 17.32 1.88
C TRP A 213 13.87 18.28 1.05
N TRP A 214 13.36 19.49 0.78
CA TRP A 214 14.08 20.49 -0.01
C TRP A 214 15.41 20.87 0.64
N LYS A 215 15.39 21.21 1.94
CA LYS A 215 16.58 21.50 2.75
C LYS A 215 17.58 20.35 2.77
N SER A 216 17.10 19.12 2.94
CA SER A 216 17.97 17.97 3.15
C SER A 216 18.63 17.50 1.85
N CYS A 217 17.89 17.49 0.74
CA CYS A 217 18.37 16.90 -0.51
C CYS A 217 17.85 17.55 -1.79
N GLY A 218 16.65 18.15 -1.80
CA GLY A 218 16.06 18.75 -2.99
C GLY A 218 16.94 19.84 -3.60
N HIS A 219 17.34 20.84 -2.79
CA HIS A 219 18.19 21.94 -3.26
C HIS A 219 19.55 21.46 -3.80
N LYS A 220 20.18 20.49 -3.12
CA LYS A 220 21.47 19.91 -3.55
C LYS A 220 21.36 19.13 -4.86
N ARG A 221 20.24 18.43 -5.08
CA ARG A 221 20.01 17.64 -6.31
C ARG A 221 19.59 18.49 -7.50
N TYR A 222 19.02 19.66 -7.24
CA TYR A 222 18.54 20.60 -8.26
C TYR A 222 19.05 22.03 -7.97
N PRO A 223 20.38 22.26 -8.02
CA PRO A 223 20.96 23.53 -7.61
C PRO A 223 20.54 24.72 -8.48
N LYS A 224 20.17 24.46 -9.74
CA LYS A 224 19.71 25.48 -10.70
C LYS A 224 18.19 25.62 -10.78
N ALA A 225 17.43 24.82 -10.04
CA ALA A 225 15.97 24.83 -10.15
C ALA A 225 15.37 26.08 -9.50
N LYS A 226 14.61 26.82 -10.29
CA LYS A 226 13.77 27.96 -9.83
C LYS A 226 12.28 27.60 -9.79
N GLU A 227 11.91 26.44 -10.35
CA GLU A 227 10.53 25.95 -10.36
C GLU A 227 10.46 24.54 -9.76
N LEU A 228 9.39 24.25 -9.03
CA LEU A 228 9.06 22.91 -8.50
C LEU A 228 7.62 22.54 -8.85
N LEU A 229 7.43 21.34 -9.39
CA LEU A 229 6.10 20.75 -9.59
C LEU A 229 5.76 19.80 -8.44
N ILE A 230 4.65 20.07 -7.76
CA ILE A 230 4.09 19.22 -6.70
C ILE A 230 2.82 18.55 -7.23
N LEU A 231 2.85 17.23 -7.27
CA LEU A 231 1.70 16.37 -7.54
C LEU A 231 1.14 15.90 -6.21
N ALA A 232 -0.07 16.31 -5.87
CA ALA A 232 -0.69 16.03 -4.59
C ALA A 232 -2.06 15.39 -4.78
N ASP A 233 -2.49 14.59 -3.80
CA ASP A 233 -3.90 14.25 -3.72
C ASP A 233 -4.71 15.42 -3.14
N ALA A 234 -6.03 15.38 -3.28
CA ALA A 234 -6.92 16.46 -2.82
C ALA A 234 -7.44 16.27 -1.37
N GLY A 235 -6.85 15.34 -0.61
CA GLY A 235 -7.26 14.96 0.75
C GLY A 235 -6.37 15.54 1.85
N GLY A 236 -6.69 15.28 3.11
CA GLY A 236 -5.79 15.51 4.24
C GLY A 236 -5.14 16.89 4.35
N GLY A 237 -3.88 16.92 4.76
CA GLY A 237 -3.09 18.15 4.94
C GLY A 237 -2.78 18.90 3.64
N ASN A 238 -2.78 18.21 2.49
CA ASN A 238 -2.51 18.79 1.17
C ASN A 238 -3.79 19.02 0.35
N SER A 239 -4.94 19.17 0.99
CA SER A 239 -6.20 19.37 0.27
C SER A 239 -6.17 20.64 -0.59
N ALA A 240 -6.66 20.54 -1.83
CA ALA A 240 -6.77 21.67 -2.75
C ALA A 240 -7.62 22.83 -2.20
N ARG A 241 -8.55 22.54 -1.28
CA ARG A 241 -9.42 23.53 -0.62
C ARG A 241 -8.83 24.13 0.65
N ALA A 242 -7.81 23.50 1.25
CA ALA A 242 -7.22 23.98 2.49
C ALA A 242 -6.48 25.31 2.27
N ARG A 243 -6.89 26.34 3.00
CA ARG A 243 -6.22 27.66 3.00
C ARG A 243 -4.80 27.54 3.54
N GLY A 244 -4.63 26.84 4.66
CA GLY A 244 -3.33 26.62 5.29
C GLY A 244 -2.31 25.94 4.41
N TRP A 245 -2.73 25.06 3.48
CA TRP A 245 -1.81 24.43 2.54
C TRP A 245 -1.13 25.47 1.64
N LYS A 246 -1.91 26.38 1.05
CA LYS A 246 -1.39 27.46 0.20
C LYS A 246 -0.59 28.48 1.00
N TYR A 247 -1.07 28.85 2.17
CA TYR A 247 -0.40 29.79 3.06
C TYR A 247 0.98 29.27 3.48
N HIS A 248 1.05 28.05 4.04
CA HIS A 248 2.32 27.47 4.47
C HIS A 248 3.27 27.25 3.30
N LEU A 249 2.79 26.81 2.12
CA LEU A 249 3.63 26.72 0.92
C LEU A 249 4.27 28.07 0.57
N GLN A 250 3.47 29.15 0.57
CA GLN A 250 3.98 30.49 0.28
C GLN A 250 5.08 30.89 1.26
N HIS A 251 4.81 30.78 2.56
CA HIS A 251 5.67 31.34 3.61
C HIS A 251 6.87 30.45 3.98
N GLN A 252 6.75 29.12 3.89
CA GLN A 252 7.79 28.19 4.36
C GLN A 252 8.65 27.62 3.23
N LEU A 253 8.13 27.58 2.00
CA LEU A 253 8.83 26.99 0.86
C LEU A 253 9.10 28.01 -0.25
N VAL A 254 8.07 28.70 -0.73
CA VAL A 254 8.17 29.57 -1.91
C VAL A 254 9.01 30.82 -1.62
N ASN A 255 8.66 31.57 -0.56
CA ASN A 255 9.36 32.80 -0.20
C ASN A 255 10.81 32.54 0.27
N PRO A 256 11.07 31.65 1.25
CA PRO A 256 12.41 31.48 1.80
C PRO A 256 13.42 30.93 0.78
N TYR A 257 12.96 30.14 -0.19
CA TYR A 257 13.83 29.51 -1.20
C TYR A 257 13.74 30.16 -2.57
N ARG A 258 13.00 31.28 -2.70
CA ARG A 258 12.74 31.95 -3.98
C ARG A 258 12.33 30.96 -5.08
N LEU A 259 11.50 29.98 -4.71
CA LEU A 259 11.12 28.85 -5.55
C LEU A 259 9.69 29.03 -6.05
N GLN A 260 9.49 29.09 -7.37
CA GLN A 260 8.16 29.04 -7.94
C GLN A 260 7.59 27.62 -7.79
N VAL A 261 6.43 27.48 -7.15
CA VAL A 261 5.83 26.17 -6.88
C VAL A 261 4.52 26.04 -7.64
N THR A 262 4.49 25.16 -8.63
CA THR A 262 3.27 24.72 -9.30
C THR A 262 2.71 23.51 -8.57
N VAL A 263 1.44 23.57 -8.16
CA VAL A 263 0.74 22.43 -7.56
C VAL A 263 -0.34 21.94 -8.53
N CYS A 264 -0.38 20.63 -8.75
CA CYS A 264 -1.44 19.97 -9.50
C CYS A 264 -2.05 18.85 -8.65
N HIS A 265 -3.33 18.98 -8.30
CA HIS A 265 -4.02 17.99 -7.50
C HIS A 265 -4.64 16.88 -8.37
N TYR A 266 -4.51 15.62 -7.95
CA TYR A 266 -5.30 14.55 -8.55
C TYR A 266 -6.78 14.69 -8.19
N PRO A 267 -7.71 14.29 -9.09
CA PRO A 267 -9.13 14.33 -8.80
C PRO A 267 -9.48 13.50 -7.54
N PRO A 268 -10.51 13.88 -6.78
CA PRO A 268 -11.03 13.04 -5.69
C PRO A 268 -11.33 11.60 -6.15
N GLY A 269 -11.00 10.62 -5.32
CA GLY A 269 -11.15 9.19 -5.65
C GLY A 269 -10.11 8.65 -6.65
N ALA A 270 -9.11 9.46 -7.01
CA ALA A 270 -8.06 9.10 -7.97
C ALA A 270 -6.68 8.93 -7.33
N SER A 271 -6.56 8.81 -6.00
CA SER A 271 -5.27 8.72 -5.29
C SER A 271 -4.38 7.57 -5.77
N LYS A 272 -4.97 6.46 -6.22
CA LYS A 272 -4.23 5.35 -6.86
C LYS A 272 -3.39 5.76 -8.07
N TRP A 273 -3.65 6.93 -8.67
CA TRP A 273 -2.87 7.41 -9.81
C TRP A 273 -1.74 8.34 -9.40
N ASN A 274 -1.68 8.73 -8.12
CA ASN A 274 -0.58 9.46 -7.54
C ASN A 274 0.67 8.54 -7.47
N PRO A 275 1.79 8.87 -8.13
CA PRO A 275 2.94 7.97 -8.23
C PRO A 275 3.46 7.45 -6.88
N ILE A 276 3.44 8.30 -5.85
CA ILE A 276 3.91 7.96 -4.50
C ILE A 276 3.25 6.70 -3.92
N GLU A 277 1.97 6.46 -4.21
CA GLU A 277 1.22 5.33 -3.66
C GLU A 277 1.84 3.99 -4.08
N HIS A 278 2.11 3.83 -5.38
CA HIS A 278 2.64 2.59 -5.94
C HIS A 278 4.17 2.54 -5.98
N ARG A 279 4.83 3.69 -6.12
CA ARG A 279 6.30 3.77 -6.23
C ARG A 279 7.00 3.83 -4.88
N LEU A 280 6.40 4.43 -3.86
CA LEU A 280 7.01 4.59 -2.55
C LEU A 280 6.26 3.80 -1.48
N PHE A 281 4.99 4.12 -1.25
CA PHE A 281 4.25 3.58 -0.11
C PHE A 281 3.98 2.08 -0.20
N SER A 282 3.72 1.55 -1.39
CA SER A 282 3.62 0.10 -1.59
C SER A 282 4.92 -0.62 -1.25
N GLN A 283 6.08 -0.03 -1.58
CA GLN A 283 7.38 -0.64 -1.31
C GLN A 283 7.70 -0.62 0.19
N ILE A 284 7.40 0.49 0.88
CA ILE A 284 7.51 0.57 2.34
C ILE A 284 6.61 -0.47 3.01
N SER A 285 5.35 -0.58 2.55
CA SER A 285 4.41 -1.59 3.06
C SER A 285 4.91 -3.02 2.87
N ASN A 286 5.56 -3.30 1.74
CA ASN A 286 6.16 -4.62 1.49
C ASN A 286 7.36 -4.86 2.41
N ASN A 287 8.20 -3.84 2.65
CA ASN A 287 9.45 -4.00 3.40
C ASN A 287 9.21 -4.38 4.88
N TRP A 288 8.20 -3.79 5.53
CA TRP A 288 7.86 -4.12 6.91
C TRP A 288 6.70 -5.12 7.04
N ALA A 289 6.31 -5.81 5.97
CA ALA A 289 5.19 -6.74 6.00
C ALA A 289 5.45 -7.88 7.00
N GLY A 290 4.47 -8.16 7.87
CA GLY A 290 4.59 -9.17 8.92
C GLY A 290 5.55 -8.82 10.05
N ARG A 291 5.98 -7.54 10.16
CA ARG A 291 6.86 -7.05 11.21
C ARG A 291 6.13 -6.07 12.12
N PRO A 292 6.17 -6.24 13.46
CA PRO A 292 5.66 -5.22 14.37
C PRO A 292 6.54 -3.97 14.30
N LEU A 293 5.90 -2.80 14.37
CA LEU A 293 6.59 -1.51 14.41
C LEU A 293 6.75 -1.07 15.87
N GLU A 294 7.59 -1.80 16.60
CA GLU A 294 7.67 -1.71 18.08
C GLU A 294 8.10 -0.34 18.59
N SER A 295 8.91 0.38 17.81
CA SER A 295 9.38 1.72 18.12
C SER A 295 9.39 2.60 16.87
N TYR A 296 9.44 3.92 17.07
CA TYR A 296 9.63 4.86 15.97
C TYR A 296 10.93 4.60 15.21
N GLU A 297 11.97 4.16 15.91
CA GLU A 297 13.24 3.79 15.28
C GLU A 297 13.11 2.57 14.38
N THR A 298 12.38 1.54 14.82
CA THR A 298 12.06 0.37 13.99
C THR A 298 11.30 0.78 12.72
N ALA A 299 10.28 1.63 12.86
CA ALA A 299 9.55 2.17 11.71
C ALA A 299 10.47 2.96 10.77
N LEU A 300 11.31 3.86 11.29
CA LEU A 300 12.28 4.63 10.48
C LEU A 300 13.29 3.71 9.80
N LYS A 301 13.78 2.67 10.46
CA LYS A 301 14.72 1.69 9.91
C LYS A 301 14.11 0.97 8.71
N TYR A 302 12.89 0.45 8.83
CA TYR A 302 12.19 -0.17 7.70
C TYR A 302 11.93 0.83 6.56
N ILE A 303 11.59 2.08 6.86
CA ILE A 303 11.44 3.07 5.79
C ILE A 303 12.78 3.32 5.08
N ARG A 304 13.87 3.53 5.84
CA ARG A 304 15.22 3.81 5.30
C ARG A 304 15.81 2.66 4.48
N THR A 305 15.50 1.42 4.86
CA THR A 305 15.98 0.22 4.17
C THR A 305 15.11 -0.17 2.98
N THR A 306 14.01 0.55 2.73
CA THR A 306 13.17 0.29 1.56
C THR A 306 13.94 0.61 0.29
N SER A 307 14.11 -0.39 -0.55
CA SER A 307 14.73 -0.25 -1.87
C SER A 307 14.07 -1.18 -2.90
N THR A 308 14.31 -0.95 -4.19
CA THR A 308 13.85 -1.84 -5.26
C THR A 308 14.96 -2.13 -6.25
N ALA A 309 14.84 -3.23 -7.00
CA ALA A 309 15.75 -3.57 -8.10
C ALA A 309 15.81 -2.47 -9.19
N THR A 310 14.76 -1.65 -9.31
CA THR A 310 14.72 -0.49 -10.21
C THR A 310 15.40 0.76 -9.63
N GLY A 311 16.11 0.64 -8.52
CA GLY A 311 16.92 1.71 -7.92
C GLY A 311 16.15 2.67 -7.01
N LEU A 312 14.97 2.31 -6.48
CA LEU A 312 14.33 3.13 -5.46
C LEU A 312 15.24 3.17 -4.23
N ALA A 313 15.50 4.37 -3.72
CA ALA A 313 16.13 4.56 -2.41
C ALA A 313 15.27 5.52 -1.57
N VAL A 314 15.22 5.28 -0.25
CA VAL A 314 14.34 6.02 0.64
C VAL A 314 15.10 6.55 1.85
N CYS A 315 14.99 7.86 2.08
CA CYS A 315 15.42 8.49 3.33
C CYS A 315 14.22 8.66 4.27
N ALA A 316 14.45 8.60 5.59
CA ALA A 316 13.43 8.87 6.58
C ALA A 316 13.94 9.75 7.72
N ARG A 317 13.15 10.74 8.13
CA ARG A 317 13.43 11.61 9.28
C ARG A 317 12.23 11.67 10.21
N MET A 318 12.50 11.78 11.50
CA MET A 318 11.48 12.06 12.49
C MET A 318 11.24 13.57 12.60
N LEU A 319 9.99 13.96 12.79
CA LEU A 319 9.60 15.34 13.08
C LEU A 319 8.71 15.34 14.34
N PRO A 320 9.29 15.55 15.54
CA PRO A 320 8.56 15.47 16.80
C PRO A 320 7.71 16.72 17.10
N LYS A 321 7.63 17.68 16.16
CA LYS A 321 6.81 18.89 16.30
C LYS A 321 5.33 18.51 16.45
N LYS A 322 4.66 19.16 17.41
CA LYS A 322 3.22 19.01 17.63
C LYS A 322 2.46 19.94 16.69
N TYR A 323 1.43 19.41 16.04
CA TYR A 323 0.56 20.16 15.14
C TYR A 323 -0.88 20.08 15.62
N GLU A 324 -1.50 21.24 15.79
CA GLU A 324 -2.89 21.38 16.20
C GLU A 324 -3.81 21.51 14.98
N LYS A 325 -5.09 21.16 15.16
CA LYS A 325 -6.11 21.37 14.10
C LYS A 325 -6.81 22.69 14.34
N GLY A 326 -7.47 23.20 13.30
CA GLY A 326 -8.32 24.37 13.43
C GLY A 326 -7.61 25.68 13.12
N GLU A 327 -6.37 25.62 12.62
CA GLU A 327 -5.70 26.80 12.10
C GLU A 327 -6.57 27.48 11.04
N SER A 328 -6.88 28.75 11.30
CA SER A 328 -7.75 29.56 10.47
C SER A 328 -6.94 30.66 9.79
N PHE A 329 -7.34 30.99 8.57
CA PHE A 329 -6.66 31.99 7.75
C PHE A 329 -7.70 32.97 7.22
N SER A 330 -7.48 34.26 7.49
CA SER A 330 -8.38 35.33 7.09
C SER A 330 -8.40 35.49 5.57
N ALA A 331 -9.46 36.10 5.03
CA ALA A 331 -9.52 36.39 3.60
C ALA A 331 -8.37 37.32 3.15
N GLN A 332 -8.01 38.29 3.99
CA GLN A 332 -6.90 39.22 3.75
C GLN A 332 -5.55 38.50 3.65
N GLN A 333 -5.24 37.58 4.57
CA GLN A 333 -4.02 36.77 4.50
C GLN A 333 -3.96 35.95 3.21
N MET A 334 -5.12 35.43 2.75
CA MET A 334 -5.18 34.64 1.52
C MET A 334 -5.04 35.50 0.26
N GLN A 335 -5.47 36.76 0.28
CA GLN A 335 -5.30 37.72 -0.82
C GLN A 335 -3.85 38.18 -0.99
N GLN A 336 -3.06 38.18 0.10
CA GLN A 336 -1.64 38.53 0.08
C GLN A 336 -0.75 37.42 -0.54
N LEU A 337 -1.29 36.22 -0.78
CA LEU A 337 -0.53 35.16 -1.42
C LEU A 337 -0.31 35.48 -2.90
N MET A 338 0.90 35.24 -3.39
CA MET A 338 1.25 35.38 -4.80
C MET A 338 0.79 34.14 -5.58
N LEU A 339 -0.52 33.91 -5.58
CA LEU A 339 -1.17 32.72 -6.14
C LEU A 339 -1.82 33.03 -7.47
N SER A 340 -1.35 32.37 -8.53
CA SER A 340 -1.98 32.38 -9.85
C SER A 340 -2.68 31.04 -10.12
N LYS A 341 -3.99 31.08 -10.34
CA LYS A 341 -4.77 29.89 -10.71
C LYS A 341 -4.62 29.61 -12.21
N HIS A 342 -4.53 28.34 -12.58
CA HIS A 342 -4.43 27.97 -13.99
C HIS A 342 -5.80 27.90 -14.64
N THR A 343 -5.89 28.17 -15.95
CA THR A 343 -7.14 28.12 -16.72
C THR A 343 -7.78 26.73 -16.74
N THR A 344 -6.96 25.68 -16.75
CA THR A 344 -7.45 24.30 -16.68
C THR A 344 -7.67 23.92 -15.23
N LEU A 345 -8.94 23.75 -14.84
CA LEU A 345 -9.35 23.27 -13.51
C LEU A 345 -8.67 24.07 -12.38
N PRO A 346 -8.95 25.39 -12.28
CA PRO A 346 -8.27 26.33 -11.37
C PRO A 346 -8.37 25.96 -9.87
N ALA A 347 -9.35 25.13 -9.51
CA ALA A 347 -9.49 24.60 -8.16
C ALA A 347 -8.37 23.59 -7.82
N TRP A 348 -7.78 22.92 -8.81
CA TRP A 348 -6.78 21.86 -8.65
C TRP A 348 -5.40 22.26 -9.13
N ASN A 349 -5.28 23.32 -9.94
CA ASN A 349 -4.04 23.71 -10.58
C ASN A 349 -3.76 25.19 -10.34
N TYR A 350 -2.64 25.48 -9.71
CA TYR A 350 -2.20 26.84 -9.41
C TYR A 350 -0.68 26.89 -9.24
N THR A 351 -0.13 28.08 -9.35
CA THR A 351 1.28 28.37 -9.10
C THR A 351 1.41 29.46 -8.04
N LEU A 352 2.29 29.22 -7.07
CA LEU A 352 2.74 30.22 -6.11
C LEU A 352 4.10 30.75 -6.57
N THR A 353 4.23 32.07 -6.66
CA THR A 353 5.51 32.72 -6.96
C THR A 353 6.10 33.36 -5.71
N PRO A 354 7.42 33.54 -5.61
CA PRO A 354 8.01 34.30 -4.51
C PRO A 354 7.42 35.71 -4.46
N ALA A 355 7.06 36.19 -3.26
CA ALA A 355 6.74 37.59 -3.08
C ALA A 355 7.98 38.43 -3.40
N THR A 356 7.84 39.41 -4.28
CA THR A 356 8.84 40.47 -4.44
C THR A 356 8.95 41.16 -3.09
N MET A 357 10.14 41.15 -2.49
CA MET A 357 10.39 41.92 -1.28
C MET A 357 10.52 43.38 -1.65
#